data_AF-A0AAE0QUF6-F1
#
_entry.id   AF-A0AAE0QUF6-F1
#
_cell.length_a   1.000
_cell.length_b   1.000
_cell.length_c   1.000
_cell.angle_alpha   90.00
_cell.angle_beta   90.00
_cell.angle_gamma   90.00
#
_symmetry.space_group_name_H-M   'P 1'
#
loop_
_entity.id
_entity.type
_entity.pdbx_description
1 polymer ?
#
loop_
_entity_poly.entity_id
_entity_poly.type
_entity_poly.pdbx_seq_one_letter_code
_entity_poly.pdbx_strand_id
1 'polypeptide(L)'
;MTVTPLHISDHHLVSFSITLPVLPKRNPQHLSLTRRNLHSISPSSVASCTLSSLPDHDSFSSVPLDSATDTLLSSLSSTMDFLCPLSTIRRKNSSPAPWLSDVLRNNRRELRSAARKWKKSKLDTDLTSYRTLLSKFSLDVTSAKTSFYKEKLETSAQDPRKLHNIFSSLLNPPAPPSPSSLTAEDFASFYTEKIERICQTFTSLPTSPTSHNQHSATPSLTQLSTVAAEEVLQITRSCNPTTCPLDPIPSAMLQTILSDLLSFITTVINGSLTSGHIPTAFKKARVIPILKKPALDPSDISNYRPVSLLSFLSKILERVVCNQLSDYLMQNNLHDPNQSGFKAAHSTETPPFGSH
;
A
#
# COMPACT_ATOMS: atom_id res chain seq x y z
N MET A 1 -32.69 -38.03 7.05
CA MET A 1 -33.24 -38.14 5.69
C MET A 1 -34.32 -39.21 5.74
N THR A 2 -35.51 -38.91 5.23
CA THR A 2 -36.72 -39.71 5.28
C THR A 2 -37.29 -39.78 3.87
N VAL A 3 -37.56 -40.97 3.38
CA VAL A 3 -38.09 -41.20 2.04
C VAL A 3 -39.53 -41.68 2.19
N THR A 4 -40.50 -40.88 1.74
CA THR A 4 -41.92 -41.20 1.83
C THR A 4 -42.50 -41.50 0.45
N PRO A 5 -43.07 -42.69 0.21
CA PRO A 5 -43.71 -43.03 -1.05
C PRO A 5 -44.95 -42.16 -1.28
N LEU A 6 -45.12 -41.62 -2.48
CA LEU A 6 -46.32 -40.86 -2.85
C LEU A 6 -47.35 -41.84 -3.40
N HIS A 7 -48.48 -42.05 -2.73
CA HIS A 7 -49.47 -43.10 -3.07
C HIS A 7 -50.13 -42.99 -4.47
N ILE A 8 -49.76 -42.00 -5.27
CA ILE A 8 -50.33 -41.72 -6.61
C ILE A 8 -49.20 -41.68 -7.68
N SER A 9 -47.94 -41.94 -7.31
CA SER A 9 -46.81 -41.94 -8.25
C SER A 9 -45.71 -42.92 -7.78
N ASP A 10 -44.99 -43.48 -8.74
CA ASP A 10 -43.74 -44.23 -8.54
C ASP A 10 -42.57 -43.37 -7.99
N HIS A 11 -42.75 -42.05 -7.91
CA HIS A 11 -41.78 -41.14 -7.29
C HIS A 11 -41.88 -41.15 -5.76
N HIS A 12 -40.71 -41.11 -5.12
CA HIS A 12 -40.58 -41.05 -3.67
C HIS A 12 -40.18 -39.64 -3.22
N LEU A 13 -40.87 -39.09 -2.22
CA LEU A 13 -40.51 -37.82 -1.61
C LEU A 13 -39.31 -38.04 -0.67
N VAL A 14 -38.14 -37.57 -1.08
CA VAL A 14 -36.97 -37.53 -0.21
C VAL A 14 -36.98 -36.21 0.57
N SER A 15 -37.13 -36.30 1.88
CA SER A 15 -37.06 -35.20 2.81
C SER A 15 -35.83 -35.35 3.71
N PHE A 16 -35.17 -34.25 4.06
CA PHE A 16 -34.14 -34.29 5.09
C PHE A 16 -34.15 -33.00 5.87
N SER A 17 -33.85 -33.11 7.16
CA SER A 17 -33.69 -31.97 8.05
C SER A 17 -32.21 -31.73 8.23
N ILE A 18 -31.73 -30.55 7.84
CA ILE A 18 -30.40 -30.06 8.21
C ILE A 18 -30.57 -29.10 9.37
N THR A 19 -29.92 -29.42 10.49
CA THR A 19 -29.73 -28.47 11.58
C THR A 19 -28.59 -27.54 11.18
N LEU A 20 -28.92 -26.35 10.68
CA LEU A 20 -27.89 -25.34 10.43
C LEU A 20 -27.35 -24.87 11.79
N PRO A 21 -26.03 -24.92 12.03
CA PRO A 21 -25.48 -24.32 13.23
C PRO A 21 -25.88 -22.84 13.25
N VAL A 22 -26.29 -22.35 14.42
CA VAL A 22 -26.56 -20.92 14.60
C VAL A 22 -25.28 -20.18 14.27
N LEU A 23 -25.23 -19.56 13.09
CA LEU A 23 -24.13 -18.72 12.71
C LEU A 23 -23.97 -17.66 13.81
N PRO A 24 -22.79 -17.51 14.41
CA PRO A 24 -22.58 -16.51 15.45
C PRO A 24 -23.07 -15.17 14.91
N LYS A 25 -23.87 -14.46 15.70
CA LYS A 25 -24.27 -13.09 15.37
C LYS A 25 -22.98 -12.31 15.16
N ARG A 26 -22.64 -12.02 13.91
CA ARG A 26 -21.54 -11.12 13.56
C ARG A 26 -21.91 -9.77 14.16
N ASN A 27 -21.37 -9.46 15.32
CA ASN A 27 -21.33 -8.08 15.78
C ASN A 27 -20.56 -7.34 14.69
N PRO A 28 -21.17 -6.36 14.00
CA PRO A 28 -20.45 -5.58 13.02
C PRO A 28 -19.32 -4.88 13.78
N GLN A 29 -18.09 -5.38 13.63
CA GLN A 29 -16.91 -4.63 14.05
C GLN A 29 -16.91 -3.37 13.20
N HIS A 30 -17.26 -2.26 13.81
CA HIS A 30 -17.16 -0.96 13.17
C HIS A 30 -15.68 -0.65 13.03
N LEU A 31 -15.14 -0.84 11.82
CA LEU A 31 -13.80 -0.38 11.51
C LEU A 31 -13.79 1.14 11.64
N SER A 32 -13.04 1.67 12.61
CA SER A 32 -12.71 3.09 12.68
C SER A 32 -11.52 3.38 11.77
N LEU A 33 -11.55 4.53 11.11
CA LEU A 33 -10.41 5.05 10.36
C LEU A 33 -9.99 6.36 11.02
N THR A 34 -8.71 6.46 11.38
CA THR A 34 -8.10 7.71 11.82
C THR A 34 -7.52 8.43 10.61
N ARG A 35 -7.87 9.70 10.40
CA ARG A 35 -7.30 10.52 9.32
C ARG A 35 -7.13 11.98 9.71
N ARG A 36 -6.19 12.66 9.07
CA ARG A 36 -6.05 14.13 9.08
C ARG A 36 -6.87 14.74 7.92
N ASN A 37 -7.52 15.87 8.14
CA ASN A 37 -8.18 16.64 7.09
C ASN A 37 -7.18 17.54 6.35
N LEU A 38 -6.48 16.98 5.37
CA LEU A 38 -5.44 17.68 4.63
C LEU A 38 -5.98 18.78 3.68
N HIS A 39 -7.28 18.77 3.37
CA HIS A 39 -7.88 19.73 2.42
C HIS A 39 -8.01 21.14 2.98
N SER A 40 -7.97 21.32 4.30
CA SER A 40 -8.11 22.61 4.94
C SER A 40 -6.79 23.31 5.24
N ILE A 41 -5.65 22.73 4.87
CA ILE A 41 -4.32 23.22 5.24
C ILE A 41 -3.64 23.83 4.02
N SER A 42 -3.12 25.06 4.16
CA SER A 42 -2.25 25.68 3.17
C SER A 42 -0.79 25.22 3.37
N PRO A 43 -0.05 24.88 2.30
CA PRO A 43 1.36 24.52 2.40
C PRO A 43 2.22 25.62 3.07
N SER A 44 1.93 26.88 2.78
CA SER A 44 2.63 28.03 3.39
C SER A 44 2.49 28.07 4.91
N SER A 45 1.31 27.73 5.46
CA SER A 45 1.12 27.68 6.91
C SER A 45 1.87 26.51 7.56
N VAL A 46 1.99 25.38 6.85
CA VAL A 46 2.84 24.26 7.32
C VAL A 46 4.29 24.70 7.32
N ALA A 47 4.79 25.31 6.24
CA ALA A 47 6.16 25.80 6.14
C ALA A 47 6.47 26.83 7.25
N SER A 48 5.62 27.85 7.43
CA SER A 48 5.86 28.88 8.45
C SER A 48 5.81 28.32 9.86
N CYS A 49 4.86 27.42 10.16
CA CYS A 49 4.74 26.83 11.49
C CYS A 49 5.88 25.85 11.80
N THR A 50 6.31 25.05 10.81
CA THR A 50 7.47 24.16 10.96
C THR A 50 8.76 24.96 11.18
N LEU A 51 9.00 26.00 10.39
CA LEU A 51 10.14 26.90 10.58
C LEU A 51 10.12 27.60 11.94
N SER A 52 8.95 28.02 12.43
CA SER A 52 8.84 28.62 13.77
C SER A 52 9.12 27.65 14.92
N SER A 53 9.01 26.34 14.67
CA SER A 53 9.30 25.29 15.65
C SER A 53 10.74 24.80 15.58
N LEU A 54 11.46 25.06 14.48
CA LEU A 54 12.84 24.65 14.31
C LEU A 54 13.79 25.67 14.98
N PRO A 55 14.94 25.21 15.50
CA PRO A 55 15.98 26.12 15.94
C PRO A 55 16.56 26.87 14.72
N ASP A 56 17.33 27.93 15.00
CA ASP A 56 18.12 28.57 13.96
C ASP A 56 19.07 27.57 13.29
N HIS A 57 19.43 27.84 12.04
CA HIS A 57 20.17 26.88 11.23
C HIS A 57 21.58 26.58 11.79
N ASP A 58 22.24 27.56 12.41
CA ASP A 58 23.58 27.38 12.97
C ASP A 58 23.54 26.48 14.20
N SER A 59 22.57 26.71 15.10
CA SER A 59 22.27 25.82 16.21
C SER A 59 21.91 24.43 15.70
N PHE A 60 21.04 24.31 14.70
CA PHE A 60 20.65 23.02 14.12
C PHE A 60 21.86 22.24 13.57
N SER A 61 22.76 22.91 12.85
CA SER A 61 23.94 22.29 12.24
C SER A 61 24.99 21.86 13.26
N SER A 62 24.98 22.42 14.47
CA SER A 62 25.92 22.06 15.54
C SER A 62 25.53 20.81 16.33
N VAL A 63 24.27 20.38 16.22
CA VAL A 63 23.70 19.27 16.97
C VAL A 63 24.09 17.93 16.31
N PRO A 64 24.30 16.84 17.08
CA PRO A 64 24.58 15.52 16.53
C PRO A 64 23.52 15.06 15.51
N LEU A 65 23.95 14.33 14.48
CA LEU A 65 23.11 13.94 13.34
C LEU A 65 21.77 13.30 13.72
N ASP A 66 21.77 12.36 14.66
CA ASP A 66 20.55 11.70 15.14
C ASP A 66 19.59 12.70 15.79
N SER A 67 20.11 13.54 16.68
CA SER A 67 19.32 14.57 17.36
C SER A 67 18.78 15.62 16.38
N ALA A 68 19.58 16.08 15.41
CA ALA A 68 19.13 17.01 14.38
C ALA A 68 18.01 16.41 13.52
N THR A 69 18.15 15.12 13.16
CA THR A 69 17.13 14.38 12.42
C THR A 69 15.83 14.27 13.24
N ASP A 70 15.93 13.88 14.51
CA ASP A 70 14.78 13.76 15.40
C ASP A 70 14.09 15.10 15.65
N THR A 71 14.85 16.20 15.79
CA THR A 71 14.30 17.56 15.87
C THR A 71 13.50 17.90 14.62
N LEU A 72 14.07 17.68 13.42
CA LEU A 72 13.38 17.94 12.15
C LEU A 72 12.07 17.15 12.03
N LEU A 73 12.10 15.85 12.30
CA LEU A 73 10.93 14.98 12.20
C LEU A 73 9.87 15.32 13.26
N SER A 74 10.29 15.67 14.48
CA SER A 74 9.39 16.05 15.57
C SER A 74 8.72 17.38 15.33
N SER A 75 9.44 18.38 14.81
CA SER A 75 8.86 19.67 14.40
C SER A 75 7.82 19.47 13.30
N LEU A 76 8.14 18.69 12.27
CA LEU A 76 7.20 18.31 11.21
C LEU A 76 5.93 17.64 11.75
N SER A 77 6.07 16.66 12.64
CA SER A 77 4.93 15.94 13.23
C SER A 77 4.08 16.85 14.12
N SER A 78 4.72 17.63 14.98
CA SER A 78 4.04 18.54 15.92
C SER A 78 3.25 19.62 15.18
N THR A 79 3.80 20.16 14.08
CA THR A 79 3.06 21.09 13.23
C THR A 79 1.82 20.44 12.62
N MET A 80 1.90 19.17 12.18
CA MET A 80 0.73 18.46 11.66
C MET A 80 -0.31 18.20 12.74
N ASP A 81 0.10 17.86 13.96
CA ASP A 81 -0.82 17.65 15.08
C ASP A 81 -1.50 18.94 15.52
N PHE A 82 -0.79 20.06 15.44
CA PHE A 82 -1.33 21.40 15.72
C PHE A 82 -2.30 21.89 14.63
N LEU A 83 -1.88 21.87 13.37
CA LEU A 83 -2.69 22.40 12.25
C LEU A 83 -3.83 21.47 11.84
N CYS A 84 -3.66 20.16 12.01
CA CYS A 84 -4.62 19.17 11.55
C CYS A 84 -4.60 17.90 12.40
N PRO A 85 -5.18 17.95 13.61
CA PRO A 85 -5.19 16.82 14.52
C PRO A 85 -5.91 15.61 13.91
N LEU A 86 -5.51 14.43 14.38
CA LEU A 86 -6.12 13.17 13.95
C LEU A 86 -7.59 13.11 14.35
N SER A 87 -8.45 12.83 13.37
CA SER A 87 -9.89 12.64 13.57
C SER A 87 -10.28 11.19 13.28
N THR A 88 -11.12 10.62 14.15
CA THR A 88 -11.62 9.25 13.99
C THR A 88 -12.99 9.26 13.32
N ILE A 89 -13.11 8.58 12.19
CA ILE A 89 -14.36 8.46 11.45
C ILE A 89 -14.77 6.99 11.37
N ARG A 90 -16.08 6.73 11.48
CA ARG A 90 -16.63 5.38 11.26
C ARG A 90 -16.55 5.02 9.78
N ARG A 91 -15.85 3.94 9.45
CA ARG A 91 -15.81 3.41 8.08
C ARG A 91 -17.17 2.80 7.75
N LYS A 92 -17.71 3.14 6.58
CA LYS A 92 -18.87 2.43 6.03
C LYS A 92 -18.40 1.04 5.59
N ASN A 93 -19.09 -0.02 6.02
CA ASN A 93 -18.72 -1.41 5.75
C ASN A 93 -18.83 -1.82 4.26
N SER A 94 -19.36 -0.97 3.39
CA SER A 94 -19.39 -1.20 1.95
C SER A 94 -19.10 0.10 1.20
N SER A 95 -18.36 -0.04 0.09
CA SER A 95 -18.27 1.03 -0.89
C SER A 95 -19.67 1.35 -1.41
N PRO A 96 -20.00 2.63 -1.64
CA PRO A 96 -21.27 2.99 -2.25
C PRO A 96 -21.35 2.31 -3.62
N ALA A 97 -22.44 1.58 -3.88
CA ALA A 97 -22.74 1.05 -5.20
C ALA A 97 -23.10 2.24 -6.11
N PRO A 98 -22.23 2.67 -7.04
CA PRO A 98 -22.44 3.93 -7.74
C PRO A 98 -23.64 3.87 -8.69
N TRP A 99 -23.92 2.69 -9.23
CA TRP A 99 -25.10 2.38 -10.04
C TRP A 99 -26.42 2.36 -9.24
N LEU A 100 -26.39 2.40 -7.91
CA LEU A 100 -27.59 2.36 -7.08
C LEU A 100 -28.14 3.78 -6.86
N SER A 101 -28.98 4.24 -7.78
CA SER A 101 -29.67 5.53 -7.73
C SER A 101 -30.74 5.59 -6.63
N ASP A 102 -31.22 6.80 -6.32
CA ASP A 102 -32.33 6.98 -5.36
C ASP A 102 -33.63 6.34 -5.82
N VAL A 103 -33.87 6.31 -7.14
CA VAL A 103 -35.00 5.59 -7.75
C VAL A 103 -34.92 4.09 -7.39
N LEU A 104 -33.77 3.45 -7.61
CA LEU A 104 -33.58 2.04 -7.24
C LEU A 104 -33.67 1.79 -5.73
N ARG A 105 -33.20 2.74 -4.91
CA ARG A 105 -33.37 2.66 -3.45
C ARG A 105 -34.85 2.68 -3.08
N ASN A 106 -35.66 3.49 -3.76
CA ASN A 106 -37.09 3.55 -3.55
C ASN A 106 -37.79 2.25 -3.99
N ASN A 107 -37.51 1.75 -5.21
CA ASN A 107 -38.05 0.48 -5.70
C ASN A 107 -37.72 -0.69 -4.75
N ARG A 108 -36.52 -0.70 -4.17
CA ARG A 108 -36.13 -1.67 -3.14
C ARG A 108 -36.94 -1.54 -1.84
N ARG A 109 -37.30 -0.32 -1.42
CA ARG A 109 -38.16 -0.10 -0.24
C ARG A 109 -39.56 -0.64 -0.49
N GLU A 110 -40.13 -0.35 -1.65
CA GLU A 110 -41.45 -0.82 -2.07
C GLU A 110 -41.49 -2.35 -2.15
N LEU A 111 -40.51 -2.97 -2.81
CA LEU A 111 -40.36 -4.42 -2.87
C LEU A 111 -40.32 -5.06 -1.48
N ARG A 112 -39.53 -4.50 -0.55
CA ARG A 112 -39.46 -4.99 0.84
C ARG A 112 -40.78 -4.79 1.58
N SER A 113 -41.53 -3.72 1.28
CA SER A 113 -42.86 -3.49 1.85
C SER A 113 -43.85 -4.55 1.37
N ALA A 114 -43.91 -4.81 0.07
CA ALA A 114 -44.75 -5.86 -0.51
C ALA A 114 -44.38 -7.24 0.02
N ALA A 115 -43.08 -7.54 0.16
CA ALA A 115 -42.61 -8.79 0.76
C ALA A 115 -43.10 -8.98 2.20
N ARG A 116 -43.08 -7.91 3.02
CA ARG A 116 -43.61 -7.95 4.39
C ARG A 116 -45.12 -8.09 4.40
N LYS A 117 -45.84 -7.41 3.50
CA LYS A 117 -47.29 -7.51 3.36
C LYS A 117 -47.72 -8.94 3.06
N TRP A 118 -47.14 -9.55 2.01
CA TRP A 118 -47.40 -10.96 1.67
C TRP A 118 -47.05 -11.92 2.82
N LYS A 119 -45.92 -11.70 3.51
CA LYS A 119 -45.57 -12.53 4.68
C LYS A 119 -46.62 -12.49 5.78
N LYS A 120 -47.34 -11.36 5.94
CA LYS A 120 -48.40 -11.19 6.94
C LYS A 120 -49.76 -11.72 6.45
N SER A 121 -50.16 -11.38 5.23
CA SER A 121 -51.50 -11.70 4.71
C SER A 121 -51.62 -13.11 4.13
N LYS A 122 -50.53 -13.66 3.58
CA LYS A 122 -50.48 -14.96 2.88
C LYS A 122 -51.47 -15.09 1.70
N LEU A 123 -52.03 -13.98 1.21
CA LEU A 123 -52.93 -13.94 0.07
C LEU A 123 -52.16 -14.06 -1.25
N ASP A 124 -52.78 -14.72 -2.24
CA ASP A 124 -52.19 -14.91 -3.57
C ASP A 124 -52.06 -13.60 -4.36
N THR A 125 -52.98 -12.65 -4.16
CA THR A 125 -52.92 -11.31 -4.75
C THR A 125 -51.70 -10.53 -4.27
N ASP A 126 -51.36 -10.61 -2.99
CA ASP A 126 -50.17 -10.00 -2.42
C ASP A 126 -48.88 -10.71 -2.87
N LEU A 127 -48.93 -12.04 -3.07
CA LEU A 127 -47.81 -12.80 -3.66
C LEU A 127 -47.53 -12.35 -5.10
N THR A 128 -48.58 -12.19 -5.90
CA THR A 128 -48.50 -11.72 -7.29
C THR A 128 -47.93 -10.30 -7.34
N SER A 129 -48.42 -9.38 -6.49
CA SER A 129 -47.88 -8.02 -6.37
C SER A 129 -46.38 -8.02 -6.01
N TYR A 130 -45.97 -8.83 -5.03
CA TYR A 130 -44.56 -8.98 -4.65
C TYR A 130 -43.71 -9.52 -5.81
N ARG A 131 -44.17 -10.56 -6.52
CA ARG A 131 -43.46 -11.14 -7.67
C ARG A 131 -43.30 -10.14 -8.81
N THR A 132 -44.33 -9.36 -9.13
CA THR A 132 -44.26 -8.31 -10.14
C THR A 132 -43.22 -7.24 -9.77
N LEU A 133 -43.24 -6.77 -8.53
CA LEU A 133 -42.24 -5.80 -8.03
C LEU A 133 -40.83 -6.39 -8.00
N LEU A 134 -40.68 -7.69 -7.70
CA LEU A 134 -39.40 -8.37 -7.72
C LEU A 134 -38.83 -8.44 -9.14
N SER A 135 -39.66 -8.82 -10.12
CA SER A 135 -39.29 -8.87 -11.53
C SER A 135 -38.87 -7.49 -12.02
N LYS A 136 -39.69 -6.47 -11.75
CA LYS A 136 -39.37 -5.07 -12.10
C LYS A 136 -38.05 -4.62 -11.47
N PHE A 137 -37.86 -4.83 -10.17
CA PHE A 137 -36.64 -4.44 -9.48
C PHE A 137 -35.41 -5.16 -10.03
N SER A 138 -35.52 -6.46 -10.37
CA SER A 138 -34.44 -7.23 -10.99
C SER A 138 -34.03 -6.64 -12.35
N LEU A 139 -35.01 -6.29 -13.19
CA LEU A 139 -34.79 -5.64 -14.48
C LEU A 139 -34.14 -4.27 -14.31
N ASP A 140 -34.67 -3.42 -13.42
CA ASP A 140 -34.15 -2.08 -13.17
C ASP A 140 -32.70 -2.13 -12.66
N VAL A 141 -32.37 -3.07 -11.77
CA VAL A 141 -31.00 -3.27 -11.27
C VAL A 141 -30.06 -3.74 -12.37
N THR A 142 -30.51 -4.67 -13.21
CA THR A 142 -29.71 -5.17 -14.33
C THR A 142 -29.45 -4.06 -15.33
N SER A 143 -30.48 -3.31 -15.73
CA SER A 143 -30.38 -2.15 -16.61
C SER A 143 -29.40 -1.09 -16.07
N ALA A 144 -29.55 -0.70 -14.80
CA ALA A 144 -28.67 0.30 -14.19
C ALA A 144 -27.21 -0.16 -14.10
N LYS A 145 -26.95 -1.43 -13.78
CA LYS A 145 -25.59 -1.99 -13.80
C LYS A 145 -25.00 -1.97 -15.20
N THR A 146 -25.77 -2.42 -16.19
CA THR A 146 -25.34 -2.45 -17.60
C THR A 146 -25.00 -1.06 -18.09
N SER A 147 -25.87 -0.08 -17.90
CA SER A 147 -25.63 1.31 -18.32
C SER A 147 -24.39 1.89 -17.64
N PHE A 148 -24.26 1.71 -16.32
CA PHE A 148 -23.11 2.22 -15.58
C PHE A 148 -21.77 1.64 -16.08
N TYR A 149 -21.69 0.31 -16.25
CA TYR A 149 -20.44 -0.30 -16.71
C TYR A 149 -20.16 -0.02 -18.19
N LYS A 150 -21.20 0.09 -19.03
CA LYS A 150 -21.05 0.51 -20.42
C LYS A 150 -20.43 1.90 -20.52
N GLU A 151 -21.03 2.89 -19.84
CA GLU A 151 -20.52 4.26 -19.80
C GLU A 151 -19.09 4.33 -19.22
N LYS A 152 -18.82 3.58 -18.14
CA LYS A 152 -17.50 3.53 -17.52
C LYS A 152 -16.43 2.95 -18.46
N LEU A 153 -16.78 1.93 -19.24
CA LEU A 153 -15.89 1.32 -20.24
C LEU A 153 -15.67 2.29 -21.41
N GLU A 154 -16.73 2.92 -21.93
CA GLU A 154 -16.64 3.90 -23.02
C GLU A 154 -15.77 5.11 -22.63
N THR A 155 -15.97 5.66 -21.44
CA THR A 155 -15.17 6.79 -20.91
C THR A 155 -13.70 6.43 -20.70
N SER A 156 -13.41 5.15 -20.44
CA SER A 156 -12.05 4.65 -20.20
C SER A 156 -11.42 4.01 -21.44
N ALA A 157 -12.08 4.02 -22.60
CA ALA A 157 -11.70 3.22 -23.77
C ALA A 157 -10.28 3.51 -24.30
N GLN A 158 -9.82 4.75 -24.15
CA GLN A 158 -8.50 5.20 -24.62
C GLN A 158 -7.35 4.87 -23.65
N ASP A 159 -7.65 4.35 -22.45
CA ASP A 159 -6.66 4.06 -21.41
C ASP A 159 -6.65 2.55 -21.07
N PRO A 160 -5.74 1.77 -21.68
CA PRO A 160 -5.64 0.33 -21.46
C PRO A 160 -5.45 -0.05 -19.99
N ARG A 161 -4.75 0.78 -19.19
CA ARG A 161 -4.57 0.52 -17.74
C ARG A 161 -5.89 0.64 -17.00
N LYS A 162 -6.67 1.70 -17.27
CA LYS A 162 -8.00 1.86 -16.65
C LYS A 162 -8.94 0.73 -17.04
N LEU A 163 -8.96 0.33 -18.31
CA LEU A 163 -9.76 -0.82 -18.78
C LEU A 163 -9.37 -2.10 -18.03
N HIS A 164 -8.08 -2.43 -17.98
CA HIS A 164 -7.59 -3.60 -17.26
C HIS A 164 -7.99 -3.56 -15.78
N ASN A 165 -7.90 -2.40 -15.12
CA ASN A 165 -8.32 -2.24 -13.72
C ASN A 165 -9.83 -2.47 -13.53
N ILE A 166 -10.66 -2.04 -14.48
CA ILE A 166 -12.12 -2.30 -14.45
C ILE A 166 -12.38 -3.80 -14.58
N PHE A 167 -11.81 -4.47 -15.59
CA PHE A 167 -12.00 -5.91 -15.80
C PHE A 167 -11.51 -6.75 -14.63
N SER A 168 -10.28 -6.49 -14.16
CA SER A 168 -9.70 -7.21 -13.03
C SER A 168 -10.53 -7.06 -11.76
N SER A 169 -11.07 -5.88 -11.47
CA SER A 169 -11.97 -5.67 -10.33
C SER A 169 -13.30 -6.43 -10.44
N LEU A 170 -13.79 -6.65 -11.66
CA LEU A 170 -15.05 -7.37 -11.90
C LEU A 170 -14.87 -8.89 -11.84
N LEU A 171 -13.78 -9.38 -12.42
CA LEU A 171 -13.47 -10.80 -12.51
C LEU A 171 -12.87 -11.34 -11.21
N ASN A 172 -12.10 -10.52 -10.51
CA ASN A 172 -11.42 -10.87 -9.27
C ASN A 172 -11.91 -9.95 -8.14
N PRO A 173 -13.15 -10.13 -7.65
CA PRO A 173 -13.62 -9.37 -6.50
C PRO A 173 -12.66 -9.63 -5.33
N PRO A 174 -12.37 -8.61 -4.50
CA PRO A 174 -11.47 -8.78 -3.36
C PRO A 174 -11.98 -9.92 -2.50
N ALA A 175 -11.12 -10.91 -2.27
CA ALA A 175 -11.46 -12.02 -1.39
C ALA A 175 -11.92 -11.45 -0.03
N PRO A 176 -12.96 -12.02 0.59
CA PRO A 176 -13.28 -11.67 1.97
C PRO A 176 -12.00 -11.82 2.79
N PRO A 177 -11.71 -10.90 3.73
CA PRO A 177 -10.53 -11.04 4.57
C PRO A 177 -10.57 -12.42 5.20
N SER A 178 -9.59 -13.26 4.86
CA SER A 178 -9.43 -14.57 5.48
C SER A 178 -9.37 -14.34 6.98
N PRO A 179 -10.05 -15.17 7.81
CA PRO A 179 -9.81 -15.17 9.24
C PRO A 179 -8.40 -15.72 9.48
N SER A 180 -7.36 -14.93 9.19
CA SER A 180 -5.98 -15.31 9.49
C SER A 180 -5.79 -15.14 11.00
N SER A 181 -5.40 -16.21 11.67
CA SER A 181 -4.89 -16.18 13.05
C SER A 181 -3.51 -15.54 13.15
N LEU A 182 -2.84 -15.31 12.01
CA LEU A 182 -1.51 -14.73 11.93
C LEU A 182 -1.50 -13.30 12.48
N THR A 183 -0.61 -13.08 13.44
CA THR A 183 -0.35 -11.81 14.11
C THR A 183 0.90 -11.14 13.55
N ALA A 184 1.11 -9.86 13.88
CA ALA A 184 2.34 -9.16 13.53
C ALA A 184 3.59 -9.83 14.13
N GLU A 185 3.45 -10.44 15.31
CA GLU A 185 4.53 -11.15 16.00
C GLU A 185 4.95 -12.41 15.25
N ASP A 186 3.98 -13.17 14.73
CA ASP A 186 4.26 -14.36 13.90
C ASP A 186 5.10 -13.99 12.67
N PHE A 187 4.77 -12.86 12.01
CA PHE A 187 5.57 -12.33 10.90
C PHE A 187 6.98 -11.90 11.33
N ALA A 188 7.10 -11.22 12.47
CA ALA A 188 8.38 -10.73 12.96
C ALA A 188 9.34 -11.89 13.29
N SER A 189 8.87 -12.90 14.02
CA SER A 189 9.66 -14.08 14.36
C SER A 189 10.08 -14.86 13.11
N PHE A 190 9.12 -15.18 12.22
CA PHE A 190 9.40 -15.93 11.00
C PHE A 190 10.45 -15.26 10.10
N TYR A 191 10.36 -13.94 9.90
CA TYR A 191 11.34 -13.23 9.07
C TYR A 191 12.71 -13.14 9.74
N THR A 192 12.76 -12.93 11.05
CA THR A 192 14.02 -12.86 11.81
C THR A 192 14.74 -14.21 11.77
N GLU A 193 14.06 -15.31 12.10
CA GLU A 193 14.61 -16.67 12.03
C GLU A 193 15.06 -17.04 10.62
N LYS A 194 14.32 -16.60 9.59
CA LYS A 194 14.70 -16.83 8.20
C LYS A 194 16.01 -16.13 7.86
N ILE A 195 16.20 -14.90 8.32
CA ILE A 195 17.45 -14.15 8.12
C ILE A 195 18.59 -14.87 8.85
N GLU A 196 18.39 -15.28 10.10
CA GLU A 196 19.41 -16.02 10.87
C GLU A 196 19.85 -17.30 10.16
N ARG A 197 18.91 -18.11 9.64
CA ARG A 197 19.21 -19.31 8.85
C ARG A 197 20.01 -19.02 7.59
N ILE A 198 19.67 -17.94 6.88
CA ILE A 198 20.42 -17.49 5.70
C ILE A 198 21.85 -17.12 6.10
N CYS A 199 22.02 -16.33 7.16
CA CYS A 199 23.34 -15.92 7.66
C CYS A 199 24.20 -17.14 8.06
N GLN A 200 23.62 -18.12 8.74
CA GLN A 200 24.32 -19.37 9.11
C GLN A 200 24.82 -20.16 7.90
N THR A 201 24.12 -20.08 6.75
CA THR A 201 24.52 -20.74 5.50
C THR A 201 25.78 -20.11 4.91
N PHE A 202 25.99 -18.80 5.11
CA PHE A 202 27.17 -18.10 4.62
C PHE A 202 28.40 -18.29 5.51
N THR A 203 28.21 -18.42 6.83
CA THR A 203 29.32 -18.64 7.77
C THR A 203 29.97 -20.02 7.63
N SER A 204 29.26 -21.00 7.07
CA SER A 204 29.75 -22.38 6.92
C SER A 204 30.49 -22.66 5.61
N LEU A 205 30.56 -21.69 4.69
CA LEU A 205 31.34 -21.81 3.45
C LEU A 205 32.83 -21.55 3.77
N PRO A 206 33.76 -22.45 3.39
CA PRO A 206 35.18 -22.20 3.55
C PRO A 206 35.56 -20.95 2.76
N THR A 207 36.16 -19.99 3.44
CA THR A 207 36.74 -18.74 2.94
C THR A 207 37.98 -19.04 2.07
N SER A 208 37.84 -19.82 1.01
CA SER A 208 38.82 -19.78 -0.08
C SER A 208 38.42 -18.61 -0.95
N PRO A 209 39.16 -17.49 -0.95
CA PRO A 209 38.93 -16.47 -1.96
C PRO A 209 39.22 -17.15 -3.30
N THR A 210 38.16 -17.42 -4.08
CA THR A 210 38.33 -17.68 -5.51
C THR A 210 39.21 -16.55 -6.00
N SER A 211 40.40 -16.92 -6.48
CA SER A 211 41.43 -16.00 -6.94
C SER A 211 40.92 -15.32 -8.21
N HIS A 212 39.94 -14.42 -8.07
CA HIS A 212 39.57 -13.52 -9.13
C HIS A 212 40.74 -12.58 -9.31
N ASN A 213 41.29 -12.65 -10.53
CA ASN A 213 42.45 -11.94 -11.01
C ASN A 213 42.61 -10.55 -10.39
N GLN A 214 43.86 -10.23 -10.05
CA GLN A 214 44.32 -8.91 -9.63
C GLN A 214 43.64 -7.82 -10.46
N HIS A 215 42.59 -7.20 -9.91
CA HIS A 215 42.08 -5.95 -10.46
C HIS A 215 43.21 -4.94 -10.28
N SER A 216 43.76 -4.50 -11.41
CA SER A 216 44.71 -3.38 -11.49
C SER A 216 44.19 -2.22 -10.64
N ALA A 217 45.07 -1.50 -9.94
CA ALA A 217 44.76 -0.46 -8.96
C ALA A 217 43.59 0.47 -9.38
N THR A 218 42.37 0.06 -9.09
CA THR A 218 41.17 0.89 -9.25
C THR A 218 41.13 1.86 -8.09
N PRO A 219 40.85 3.15 -8.31
CA PRO A 219 40.78 4.12 -7.22
C PRO A 219 39.69 3.67 -6.26
N SER A 220 39.98 3.45 -4.98
CA SER A 220 38.98 3.01 -4.02
C SER A 220 38.04 4.14 -3.62
N LEU A 221 36.73 3.88 -3.60
CA LEU A 221 35.77 4.82 -3.03
C LEU A 221 35.88 4.81 -1.50
N THR A 222 36.61 5.77 -0.96
CA THR A 222 36.85 5.88 0.49
C THR A 222 35.83 6.76 1.19
N GLN A 223 35.24 7.73 0.49
CA GLN A 223 34.32 8.72 1.06
C GLN A 223 33.25 9.13 0.05
N LEU A 224 32.07 9.49 0.57
CA LEU A 224 31.01 10.14 -0.19
C LEU A 224 31.19 11.66 -0.13
N SER A 225 30.81 12.36 -1.19
CA SER A 225 30.88 13.83 -1.24
C SER A 225 29.60 14.45 -0.70
N THR A 226 29.70 15.64 -0.12
CA THR A 226 28.51 16.45 0.18
C THR A 226 27.83 16.90 -1.10
N VAL A 227 26.52 17.13 -1.02
CA VAL A 227 25.68 17.58 -2.12
C VAL A 227 25.18 19.00 -1.89
N ALA A 228 24.99 19.74 -2.98
CA ALA A 228 24.42 21.09 -2.91
C ALA A 228 22.93 21.03 -2.57
N ALA A 229 22.41 22.07 -1.92
CA ALA A 229 20.98 22.17 -1.60
C ALA A 229 20.09 22.04 -2.85
N GLU A 230 20.50 22.63 -3.98
CA GLU A 230 19.76 22.51 -5.24
C GLU A 230 19.71 21.06 -5.75
N GLU A 231 20.78 20.29 -5.56
CA GLU A 231 20.79 18.87 -5.94
C GLU A 231 19.80 18.07 -5.10
N VAL A 232 19.74 18.32 -3.78
CA VAL A 232 18.73 17.72 -2.88
C VAL A 232 17.33 18.08 -3.33
N LEU A 233 17.10 19.33 -3.75
CA LEU A 233 15.82 19.81 -4.25
C LEU A 233 15.39 19.03 -5.52
N GLN A 234 16.29 18.90 -6.48
CA GLN A 234 16.03 18.19 -7.75
C GLN A 234 15.78 16.71 -7.52
N ILE A 235 16.63 16.04 -6.73
CA ILE A 235 16.46 14.62 -6.37
C ILE A 235 15.09 14.41 -5.72
N THR A 236 14.75 15.23 -4.72
CA THR A 236 13.50 15.07 -3.98
C THR A 236 12.26 15.31 -4.85
N ARG A 237 12.30 16.27 -5.79
CA ARG A 237 11.20 16.53 -6.74
C ARG A 237 11.07 15.45 -7.81
N SER A 238 12.18 14.84 -8.23
CA SER A 238 12.15 13.74 -9.21
C SER A 238 11.56 12.44 -8.64
N CYS A 239 11.59 12.27 -7.32
CA CYS A 239 11.04 11.11 -6.65
C CYS A 239 9.52 11.14 -6.61
N ASN A 240 8.89 10.01 -6.92
CA ASN A 240 7.45 9.87 -6.71
C ASN A 240 7.12 9.97 -5.20
N PRO A 241 6.14 10.79 -4.78
CA PRO A 241 5.76 10.88 -3.39
C PRO A 241 5.15 9.55 -2.92
N THR A 242 5.87 8.84 -2.06
CA THR A 242 5.38 7.60 -1.44
C THR A 242 5.19 7.81 0.05
N THR A 243 3.94 7.91 0.50
CA THR A 243 3.65 8.09 1.94
C THR A 243 3.91 6.81 2.70
N CYS A 244 4.90 6.84 3.60
CA CYS A 244 5.03 5.89 4.69
C CYS A 244 4.27 6.44 5.91
N PRO A 245 3.57 5.62 6.69
CA PRO A 245 2.96 6.09 7.94
C PRO A 245 3.92 6.33 9.09
N LEU A 246 5.22 6.06 8.89
CA LEU A 246 6.27 6.61 9.74
C LEU A 246 6.69 8.02 9.30
N ASP A 247 6.21 8.53 8.15
CA ASP A 247 6.47 9.90 7.75
C ASP A 247 5.76 10.88 8.69
N PRO A 248 6.42 11.96 9.14
CA PRO A 248 5.81 12.95 10.01
C PRO A 248 4.70 13.73 9.27
N ILE A 249 4.87 13.92 7.95
CA ILE A 249 3.90 14.57 7.06
C ILE A 249 3.78 13.78 5.75
N PRO A 250 2.67 13.90 5.00
CA PRO A 250 2.55 13.29 3.68
C PRO A 250 3.68 13.76 2.74
N SER A 251 4.30 12.83 2.00
CA SER A 251 5.48 13.15 1.16
C SER A 251 5.20 14.20 0.09
N ALA A 252 3.98 14.21 -0.47
CA ALA A 252 3.55 15.24 -1.42
C ALA A 252 3.45 16.64 -0.77
N MET A 253 3.05 16.71 0.50
CA MET A 253 3.07 17.97 1.27
C MET A 253 4.52 18.41 1.51
N LEU A 254 5.40 17.48 1.91
CA LEU A 254 6.82 17.77 2.09
C LEU A 254 7.46 18.33 0.81
N GLN A 255 7.19 17.72 -0.35
CA GLN A 255 7.68 18.21 -1.64
C GLN A 255 7.19 19.64 -1.95
N THR A 256 5.99 20.01 -1.48
CA THR A 256 5.42 21.34 -1.70
C THR A 256 6.11 22.41 -0.85
N ILE A 257 6.45 22.09 0.40
CA ILE A 257 7.15 23.00 1.33
C ILE A 257 8.67 22.82 1.34
N LEU A 258 9.19 22.02 0.39
CA LEU A 258 10.58 21.57 0.39
C LEU A 258 11.56 22.74 0.33
N SER A 259 11.24 23.76 -0.47
CA SER A 259 12.10 24.93 -0.65
C SER A 259 12.38 25.65 0.68
N ASP A 260 11.37 25.72 1.56
CA ASP A 260 11.46 26.39 2.86
C ASP A 260 12.33 25.60 3.86
N LEU A 261 12.31 24.27 3.76
CA LEU A 261 13.03 23.35 4.67
C LEU A 261 14.34 22.82 4.07
N LEU A 262 14.73 23.31 2.90
CA LEU A 262 15.80 22.72 2.09
C LEU A 262 17.14 22.72 2.81
N SER A 263 17.47 23.81 3.52
CA SER A 263 18.72 23.94 4.29
C SER A 263 18.83 22.86 5.37
N PHE A 264 17.79 22.70 6.19
CA PHE A 264 17.73 21.69 7.26
C PHE A 264 17.84 20.26 6.72
N ILE A 265 17.11 19.95 5.65
CA ILE A 265 17.15 18.61 5.02
C ILE A 265 18.54 18.35 4.44
N THR A 266 19.15 19.35 3.78
CA THR A 266 20.49 19.24 3.21
C THR A 266 21.54 19.02 4.31
N THR A 267 21.42 19.70 5.45
CA THR A 267 22.29 19.53 6.61
C THR A 267 22.22 18.09 7.16
N VAL A 268 21.02 17.52 7.27
CA VAL A 268 20.87 16.10 7.68
C VAL A 268 21.50 15.15 6.67
N ILE A 269 21.25 15.35 5.37
CA ILE A 269 21.81 14.50 4.31
C ILE A 269 23.34 14.57 4.31
N ASN A 270 23.91 15.78 4.28
CA ASN A 270 25.36 15.99 4.25
C ASN A 270 26.04 15.54 5.55
N GLY A 271 25.37 15.68 6.69
CA GLY A 271 25.86 15.12 7.95
C GLY A 271 25.94 13.60 7.90
N SER A 272 25.00 12.93 7.24
CA SER A 272 25.03 11.48 7.03
C SER A 272 26.16 11.06 6.07
N LEU A 273 26.32 11.76 4.95
CA LEU A 273 27.36 11.47 3.96
C LEU A 273 28.78 11.63 4.53
N THR A 274 29.02 12.70 5.28
CA THR A 274 30.35 12.99 5.85
C THR A 274 30.72 12.06 7.01
N SER A 275 29.75 11.68 7.85
CA SER A 275 29.98 10.78 8.98
C SER A 275 29.97 9.30 8.60
N GLY A 276 29.45 8.94 7.43
CA GLY A 276 29.21 7.55 7.05
C GLY A 276 28.13 6.86 7.89
N HIS A 277 27.31 7.63 8.62
CA HIS A 277 26.26 7.12 9.51
C HIS A 277 24.87 7.51 9.03
N ILE A 278 23.99 6.52 8.87
CA ILE A 278 22.57 6.76 8.59
C ILE A 278 21.86 7.07 9.92
N PRO A 279 21.06 8.16 10.02
CA PRO A 279 20.28 8.45 11.21
C PRO A 279 19.41 7.26 11.63
N THR A 280 19.33 7.00 12.93
CA THR A 280 18.53 5.92 13.53
C THR A 280 17.06 6.01 13.15
N ALA A 281 16.49 7.22 13.07
CA ALA A 281 15.14 7.44 12.57
C ALA A 281 14.94 6.97 11.12
N PHE A 282 15.97 7.11 10.27
CA PHE A 282 15.94 6.70 8.86
C PHE A 282 16.16 5.20 8.67
N LYS A 283 16.76 4.50 9.64
CA LYS A 283 16.89 3.03 9.67
C LYS A 283 15.58 2.31 9.98
N LYS A 284 14.55 3.03 10.45
CA LYS A 284 13.24 2.45 10.78
C LYS A 284 12.41 2.24 9.51
N ALA A 285 11.81 1.06 9.40
CA ALA A 285 10.90 0.72 8.30
C ALA A 285 9.62 0.10 8.86
N ARG A 286 8.51 0.31 8.16
CA ARG A 286 7.29 -0.44 8.42
C ARG A 286 7.17 -1.61 7.45
N VAL A 287 7.27 -2.82 7.97
CA VAL A 287 7.17 -4.05 7.17
C VAL A 287 5.70 -4.39 6.94
N ILE A 288 5.29 -4.50 5.67
CA ILE A 288 3.98 -4.98 5.26
C ILE A 288 4.15 -6.35 4.59
N PRO A 289 3.64 -7.44 5.21
CA PRO A 289 3.57 -8.73 4.55
C PRO A 289 2.56 -8.69 3.39
N ILE A 290 3.00 -9.03 2.18
CA ILE A 290 2.14 -9.14 0.99
C ILE A 290 2.19 -10.56 0.46
N LEU A 291 1.02 -11.16 0.22
CA LEU A 291 0.93 -12.51 -0.33
C LEU A 291 1.59 -12.57 -1.71
N LYS A 292 2.49 -13.54 -1.93
CA LYS A 292 3.27 -13.67 -3.16
C LYS A 292 2.40 -13.80 -4.41
N LYS A 293 1.27 -14.49 -4.30
CA LYS A 293 0.27 -14.70 -5.36
C LYS A 293 -1.12 -14.79 -4.73
N PRO A 294 -2.18 -14.25 -5.35
CA PRO A 294 -3.54 -14.27 -4.77
C PRO A 294 -4.11 -15.67 -4.48
N ALA A 295 -3.66 -16.71 -5.20
CA ALA A 295 -4.16 -18.07 -5.08
C ALA A 295 -3.46 -18.91 -3.98
N LEU A 296 -2.43 -18.37 -3.32
CA LEU A 296 -1.73 -19.08 -2.25
C LEU A 296 -2.53 -19.06 -0.95
N ASP A 297 -2.30 -20.05 -0.08
CA ASP A 297 -2.94 -20.11 1.24
C ASP A 297 -2.50 -18.91 2.10
N PRO A 298 -3.43 -18.02 2.50
CA PRO A 298 -3.14 -16.88 3.36
C PRO A 298 -2.79 -17.26 4.81
N SER A 299 -3.03 -18.51 5.22
CA SER A 299 -2.73 -19.03 6.55
C SER A 299 -1.26 -19.46 6.68
N ASP A 300 -0.59 -19.72 5.56
CA ASP A 300 0.81 -20.08 5.52
C ASP A 300 1.69 -18.83 5.39
N ILE A 301 2.43 -18.53 6.46
CA ILE A 301 3.31 -17.39 6.59
C ILE A 301 4.42 -17.35 5.54
N SER A 302 4.85 -18.51 5.04
CA SER A 302 5.91 -18.63 4.04
C SER A 302 5.48 -18.07 2.68
N ASN A 303 4.16 -17.93 2.44
CA ASN A 303 3.59 -17.38 1.22
C ASN A 303 3.64 -15.85 1.15
N TYR A 304 4.15 -15.16 2.17
CA TYR A 304 4.25 -13.70 2.19
C TYR A 304 5.65 -13.20 1.83
N ARG A 305 5.70 -12.00 1.23
CA ARG A 305 6.90 -11.21 1.03
C ARG A 305 6.92 -10.06 2.04
N PRO A 306 8.03 -9.85 2.77
CA PRO A 306 8.18 -8.64 3.56
C PRO A 306 8.46 -7.46 2.63
N VAL A 307 7.58 -6.45 2.62
CA VAL A 307 7.82 -5.18 1.92
C VAL A 307 8.11 -4.11 2.96
N SER A 308 9.34 -3.61 2.97
CA SER A 308 9.78 -2.54 3.87
C SER A 308 9.37 -1.17 3.31
N LEU A 309 8.50 -0.47 4.04
CA LEU A 309 8.17 0.93 3.77
C LEU A 309 9.07 1.83 4.60
N LEU A 310 10.11 2.39 3.97
CA LEU A 310 10.97 3.42 4.53
C LEU A 310 10.31 4.79 4.49
N SER A 311 10.71 5.67 5.40
CA SER A 311 10.28 7.08 5.36
C SER A 311 10.77 7.76 4.07
N PHE A 312 10.03 8.75 3.60
CA PHE A 312 10.36 9.42 2.35
C PHE A 312 11.74 10.09 2.40
N LEU A 313 12.08 10.77 3.51
CA LEU A 313 13.40 11.38 3.69
C LEU A 313 14.54 10.33 3.76
N SER A 314 14.30 9.16 4.36
CA SER A 314 15.26 8.05 4.32
C SER A 314 15.55 7.61 2.88
N LYS A 315 14.52 7.50 2.04
CA LYS A 315 14.67 7.19 0.61
C LYS A 315 15.41 8.27 -0.18
N ILE A 316 15.26 9.55 0.19
CA ILE A 316 16.03 10.64 -0.42
C ILE A 316 17.51 10.47 -0.11
N LEU A 317 17.86 10.21 1.14
CA LEU A 317 19.26 9.91 1.52
C LEU A 317 19.80 8.70 0.74
N GLU A 318 19.06 7.58 0.70
CA GLU A 318 19.45 6.40 -0.07
C GLU A 318 19.64 6.72 -1.56
N ARG A 319 18.80 7.58 -2.14
CA ARG A 319 18.93 8.00 -3.53
C ARG A 319 20.21 8.81 -3.76
N VAL A 320 20.54 9.74 -2.87
CA VAL A 320 21.78 10.53 -2.96
C VAL A 320 23.00 9.60 -2.94
N VAL A 321 23.04 8.66 -2.00
CA VAL A 321 24.12 7.66 -1.91
C VAL A 321 24.16 6.79 -3.16
N CYS A 322 23.00 6.31 -3.63
CA CYS A 322 22.89 5.47 -4.82
C CYS A 322 23.39 6.16 -6.08
N ASN A 323 23.10 7.46 -6.25
CA ASN A 323 23.60 8.25 -7.37
C ASN A 323 25.14 8.29 -7.37
N GLN A 324 25.76 8.66 -6.23
CA GLN A 324 27.22 8.71 -6.13
C GLN A 324 27.89 7.34 -6.35
N LEU A 325 27.31 6.27 -5.79
CA LEU A 325 27.81 4.91 -6.03
C LEU A 325 27.70 4.51 -7.50
N SER A 326 26.58 4.82 -8.13
CA SER A 326 26.36 4.52 -9.55
C SER A 326 27.33 5.28 -10.44
N ASP A 327 27.55 6.57 -10.16
CA ASP A 327 28.50 7.40 -10.89
C ASP A 327 29.92 6.86 -10.76
N TYR A 328 30.34 6.49 -9.56
CA TYR A 328 31.65 5.87 -9.33
C TYR A 328 31.80 4.54 -10.08
N LEU A 329 30.80 3.66 -10.05
CA LEU A 329 30.83 2.39 -10.79
C LEU A 329 30.92 2.62 -12.30
N MET A 330 30.19 3.61 -12.82
CA MET A 330 30.18 3.97 -14.24
C MET A 330 31.53 4.54 -14.67
N GLN A 331 32.06 5.52 -13.94
CA GLN A 331 33.33 6.19 -14.28
C GLN A 331 34.53 5.24 -14.26
N ASN A 332 34.46 4.18 -13.45
CA ASN A 332 35.51 3.18 -13.31
C ASN A 332 35.24 1.88 -14.09
N ASN A 333 34.18 1.81 -14.89
CA ASN A 333 33.78 0.62 -15.65
C ASN A 333 33.66 -0.65 -14.78
N LEU A 334 33.10 -0.51 -13.57
CA LEU A 334 32.99 -1.59 -12.57
C LEU A 334 31.65 -2.33 -12.62
N HIS A 335 30.82 -2.07 -13.64
CA HIS A 335 29.60 -2.83 -13.85
C HIS A 335 29.89 -4.21 -14.42
N ASP A 336 29.20 -5.22 -13.90
CA ASP A 336 29.22 -6.55 -14.51
C ASP A 336 28.54 -6.48 -15.91
N PRO A 337 29.22 -6.90 -16.99
CA PRO A 337 28.65 -6.90 -18.34
C PRO A 337 27.40 -7.77 -18.46
N ASN A 338 27.23 -8.77 -17.60
CA ASN A 338 26.07 -9.66 -17.59
C ASN A 338 24.93 -9.17 -16.67
N GLN A 339 25.14 -8.08 -15.93
CA GLN A 339 24.11 -7.51 -15.07
C GLN A 339 23.14 -6.63 -15.87
N SER A 340 21.94 -7.16 -16.10
CA SER A 340 20.83 -6.42 -16.75
C SER A 340 19.80 -5.87 -15.76
N GLY A 341 19.70 -6.46 -14.57
CA GLY A 341 18.78 -6.01 -13.52
C GLY A 341 19.35 -4.83 -12.72
N PHE A 342 18.49 -3.88 -12.34
CA PHE A 342 18.83 -2.74 -11.48
C PHE A 342 19.90 -1.79 -12.04
N LYS A 343 20.05 -1.77 -13.37
CA LYS A 343 20.95 -0.88 -14.09
C LYS A 343 20.14 0.12 -14.92
N ALA A 344 20.53 1.40 -14.85
CA ALA A 344 19.87 2.44 -15.64
C ALA A 344 19.93 2.10 -17.13
N ALA A 345 18.82 2.33 -17.85
CA ALA A 345 18.66 2.01 -19.27
C ALA A 345 18.71 0.51 -19.65
N HIS A 346 18.69 -0.41 -18.69
CA HIS A 346 18.51 -1.85 -18.94
C HIS A 346 17.11 -2.31 -18.47
N SER A 347 16.53 -3.28 -19.17
CA SER A 347 15.23 -3.91 -18.86
C SER A 347 15.39 -5.42 -18.80
N THR A 348 14.33 -6.14 -18.42
CA THR A 348 14.27 -7.62 -18.49
C THR A 348 14.38 -8.15 -19.92
N GLU A 349 14.27 -7.29 -20.92
CA GLU A 349 14.36 -7.60 -22.35
C GLU A 349 15.72 -7.24 -22.97
N THR A 350 16.64 -6.60 -22.23
CA THR A 350 17.99 -6.33 -22.72
C THR A 350 18.79 -7.62 -22.63
N PRO A 351 19.13 -8.30 -23.75
CA PRO A 351 19.92 -9.52 -23.68
C PRO A 351 21.32 -9.17 -23.15
N PRO A 352 21.98 -10.06 -22.37
CA PRO A 352 23.41 -9.97 -22.17
C PRO A 352 24.07 -10.19 -23.54
N PHE A 353 24.38 -9.11 -24.25
CA PHE A 353 25.15 -9.19 -25.48
C PHE A 353 26.58 -9.61 -25.10
N GLY A 354 26.83 -10.91 -25.11
CA GLY A 354 28.18 -11.45 -25.26
C GLY A 354 28.63 -11.18 -26.69
N SER A 355 29.46 -10.16 -26.89
CA SER A 355 30.30 -10.08 -28.09
C SER A 355 31.38 -11.15 -27.98
N HIS A 356 31.30 -12.17 -28.84
CA HIS A 356 32.39 -13.10 -29.10
C HIS A 356 33.60 -12.40 -29.72
#